data_AF-A0A537FWQ3-F1
#
_entry.id   AF-A0A537FWQ3-F1
#
_cell.length_a   1.000
_cell.length_b   1.000
_cell.length_c   1.000
_cell.angle_alpha   90.00
_cell.angle_beta   90.00
_cell.angle_gamma   90.00
#
_symmetry.space_group_name_H-M   'P 1'
#
loop_
_entity.id
_entity.type
_entity.pdbx_description
1 polymer ?
#
loop_
_entity_poly.entity_id
_entity_poly.type
_entity_poly.pdbx_seq_one_letter_code
_entity_poly.pdbx_strand_id
1 'polypeptide(L)'
;MVLRQLQTLRQAIKTDLENLCSLSTTFISTPQIIISNQWREELRDVRLDGSTLTIADVLNVAREMAHVDLEKTALSRTISNRKILEQILDKSPVLYGINTGFGALSNQRIPKEDLAQLQVNLLRSHATSVGNPLPKDVVRAMILLRANALIKGYSGVRPETVQLLVALLNKHVHPRIPETGSVGASGDLSPLSHMALVLIGEGEAEYNGAVLPGKIVLEKTGLRPVELAAKEGLALNNGTQQMTAIGCLALHDADSLLMSADAALALSLEGLDGWIDAFDERIHKLRPHPGQISIAQTVRKLLKGSR
;
A
#
# COMPACT_ATOMS: atom_id res chain seq x y z
N MET A 1 -48.70 -16.75 5.81
CA MET A 1 -48.06 -18.08 5.74
C MET A 1 -46.61 -18.00 5.28
N VAL A 2 -46.32 -17.31 4.16
CA VAL A 2 -44.96 -17.12 3.61
C VAL A 2 -44.00 -16.34 4.53
N LEU A 3 -44.46 -15.29 5.22
CA LEU A 3 -43.64 -14.51 6.16
C LEU A 3 -43.17 -15.30 7.39
N ARG A 4 -43.97 -16.27 7.87
CA ARG A 4 -43.56 -17.16 8.96
C ARG A 4 -42.49 -18.14 8.52
N GLN A 5 -42.62 -18.71 7.31
CA GLN A 5 -41.59 -19.61 6.74
C GLN A 5 -40.25 -18.90 6.53
N LEU A 6 -40.26 -17.64 6.09
CA LEU A 6 -39.04 -16.85 5.91
C LEU A 6 -38.36 -16.51 7.25
N GLN A 7 -39.13 -16.26 8.32
CA GLN A 7 -38.56 -16.05 9.66
C GLN A 7 -37.96 -17.33 10.24
N THR A 8 -38.59 -18.49 10.05
CA THR A 8 -38.06 -19.78 10.47
C THR A 8 -36.77 -20.13 9.73
N LEU A 9 -36.69 -19.84 8.42
CA LEU A 9 -35.48 -20.05 7.63
C LEU A 9 -34.32 -19.14 8.07
N ARG A 10 -34.61 -17.87 8.39
CA ARG A 10 -33.61 -16.92 8.88
C ARG A 10 -33.06 -17.30 10.26
N GLN A 11 -33.91 -17.85 11.12
CA GLN A 11 -33.51 -18.32 12.45
C GLN A 11 -32.65 -19.59 12.34
N ALA A 12 -33.01 -20.53 11.46
CA ALA A 12 -32.23 -21.74 11.21
C ALA A 12 -30.82 -21.43 10.68
N ILE A 13 -30.70 -20.51 9.71
CA ILE A 13 -29.41 -20.07 9.15
C ILE A 13 -28.53 -19.41 10.23
N LYS A 14 -29.14 -18.66 11.16
CA LYS A 14 -28.41 -18.00 12.25
C LYS A 14 -27.89 -19.02 13.28
N THR A 15 -28.69 -20.02 13.62
CA THR A 15 -28.30 -21.10 14.54
C THR A 15 -27.23 -22.00 13.94
N ASP A 16 -27.25 -22.25 12.63
CA ASP A 16 -26.22 -23.03 11.94
C ASP A 16 -24.88 -22.27 11.86
N LEU A 17 -24.91 -20.94 11.66
CA LEU A 17 -23.72 -20.09 11.70
C LEU A 17 -23.09 -20.02 13.10
N GLU A 18 -23.91 -19.95 14.15
CA GLU A 18 -23.45 -19.97 15.54
C GLU A 18 -22.87 -21.34 15.94
N ASN A 19 -23.43 -22.44 15.44
CA ASN A 19 -22.91 -23.79 15.65
C ASN A 19 -21.57 -24.01 14.92
N LEU A 20 -21.40 -23.46 13.71
CA LEU A 20 -20.14 -23.48 12.96
C LEU A 20 -19.00 -22.74 13.69
N CYS A 21 -19.30 -21.67 14.43
CA CYS A 21 -18.31 -20.97 15.27
C CYS A 21 -17.94 -21.73 16.55
N SER A 22 -18.74 -22.70 16.99
CA SER A 22 -18.54 -23.44 18.26
C SER A 22 -17.81 -24.78 18.11
N LEU A 23 -17.58 -25.25 16.88
CA LEU A 23 -16.86 -26.48 16.57
C LEU A 23 -15.36 -26.23 16.38
N SER A 24 -14.72 -25.62 17.36
CA SER A 24 -13.26 -25.60 17.47
C SER A 24 -12.83 -26.51 18.62
N THR A 25 -12.51 -27.78 18.33
CA THR A 25 -11.55 -28.65 19.05
C THR A 25 -11.77 -30.14 18.73
N THR A 26 -11.71 -30.53 17.46
CA THR A 26 -11.36 -31.92 17.13
C THR A 26 -10.53 -31.93 15.86
N PHE A 27 -9.22 -32.01 16.05
CA PHE A 27 -8.22 -32.20 15.01
C PHE A 27 -8.50 -33.51 14.25
N ILE A 28 -9.12 -33.40 13.07
CA ILE A 28 -8.81 -34.31 11.98
C ILE A 28 -7.58 -33.71 11.33
N SER A 29 -6.49 -34.47 11.25
CA SER A 29 -5.29 -34.08 10.52
C SER A 29 -5.64 -33.91 9.04
N THR A 30 -6.07 -32.72 8.66
CA THR A 30 -6.18 -32.31 7.26
C THR A 30 -4.79 -32.47 6.66
N PRO A 31 -4.64 -33.11 5.49
CA PRO A 31 -3.41 -32.98 4.73
C PRO A 31 -3.14 -31.49 4.61
N GLN A 32 -1.93 -31.04 4.92
CA GLN A 32 -1.49 -29.69 4.56
C GLN A 32 -1.62 -29.58 3.04
N ILE A 33 -2.77 -29.12 2.57
CA ILE A 33 -2.91 -28.59 1.23
C ILE A 33 -2.00 -27.36 1.28
N ILE A 34 -0.81 -27.49 0.71
CA ILE A 34 0.05 -26.35 0.43
C ILE A 34 -0.67 -25.57 -0.65
N ILE A 35 -1.62 -24.76 -0.22
CA ILE A 35 -2.13 -23.64 -0.99
C ILE A 35 -0.97 -22.65 -1.04
N SER A 36 -0.70 -22.04 -2.20
CA SER A 36 0.46 -21.16 -2.40
C SER A 36 0.45 -19.97 -1.44
N ASN A 37 1.02 -20.17 -0.25
CA ASN A 37 1.17 -19.16 0.80
C ASN A 37 2.34 -18.23 0.49
N GLN A 38 2.52 -17.80 -0.76
CA GLN A 38 3.72 -17.02 -1.15
C GLN A 38 3.84 -15.71 -0.37
N TRP A 39 2.74 -15.22 0.22
CA TRP A 39 2.66 -13.96 0.97
C TRP A 39 2.40 -14.12 2.47
N ARG A 40 2.21 -15.34 3.01
CA ARG A 40 2.05 -15.53 4.47
C ARG A 40 3.43 -15.57 5.13
N GLU A 41 4.05 -14.40 5.26
CA GLU A 41 5.10 -14.23 6.27
C GLU A 41 4.44 -13.96 7.64
N GLU A 42 5.12 -14.35 8.72
CA GLU A 42 4.69 -14.01 10.08
C GLU A 42 4.64 -12.48 10.24
N LEU A 43 3.65 -11.99 10.99
CA LEU A 43 3.55 -10.58 11.34
C LEU A 43 4.87 -10.14 11.98
N ARG A 44 5.53 -9.15 11.36
CA ARG A 44 6.80 -8.63 11.83
C ARG A 44 6.87 -7.12 11.66
N ASP A 45 7.67 -6.51 12.52
CA ASP A 45 8.08 -5.11 12.34
C ASP A 45 8.88 -4.97 11.05
N VAL A 46 8.66 -3.86 10.34
CA VAL A 46 9.26 -3.59 9.04
C VAL A 46 10.34 -2.52 9.20
N ARG A 47 11.56 -2.82 8.75
CA ARG A 47 12.67 -1.86 8.76
C ARG A 47 12.96 -1.34 7.35
N LEU A 48 12.88 -0.03 7.16
CA LEU A 48 13.14 0.62 5.87
C LEU A 48 14.62 0.96 5.70
N ASP A 49 15.22 0.40 4.65
CA ASP A 49 16.59 0.65 4.19
C ASP A 49 16.65 1.38 2.83
N GLY A 50 15.49 1.51 2.17
CA GLY A 50 15.31 2.08 0.85
C GLY A 50 15.48 1.12 -0.33
N SER A 51 15.69 -0.18 -0.08
CA SER A 51 16.10 -1.15 -1.11
C SER A 51 15.48 -2.54 -1.00
N THR A 52 15.16 -3.05 0.18
CA THR A 52 14.78 -4.46 0.38
C THR A 52 13.30 -4.70 0.70
N LEU A 53 12.49 -3.64 0.78
CA LEU A 53 11.05 -3.74 1.08
C LEU A 53 10.32 -4.69 0.11
N THR A 54 9.61 -5.67 0.66
CA THR A 54 8.84 -6.67 -0.10
C THR A 54 7.33 -6.37 -0.11
N ILE A 55 6.56 -7.06 -0.96
CA ILE A 55 5.09 -6.97 -0.97
C ILE A 55 4.51 -7.49 0.37
N ALA A 56 5.11 -8.52 0.97
CA ALA A 56 4.70 -9.02 2.28
C ALA A 56 4.85 -7.94 3.37
N ASP A 57 5.96 -7.19 3.36
CA ASP A 57 6.15 -6.06 4.28
C ASP A 57 5.12 -4.95 4.05
N VAL A 58 4.76 -4.68 2.78
CA VAL A 58 3.68 -3.72 2.46
C VAL A 58 2.37 -4.18 3.06
N LEU A 59 2.01 -5.46 2.95
CA LEU A 59 0.79 -6.03 3.53
C LEU A 59 0.79 -5.96 5.07
N ASN A 60 1.90 -6.34 5.70
CA ASN A 60 2.09 -6.28 7.15
C ASN A 60 1.83 -4.87 7.70
N VAL A 61 2.33 -3.83 7.03
CA VAL A 61 2.08 -2.46 7.46
C VAL A 61 0.69 -1.99 7.07
N ALA A 62 0.25 -2.24 5.84
CA ALA A 62 -0.99 -1.69 5.29
C ALA A 62 -2.24 -2.26 5.98
N ARG A 63 -2.27 -3.57 6.23
CA ARG A 63 -3.44 -4.29 6.75
C ARG A 63 -3.27 -4.72 8.20
N GLU A 64 -2.10 -5.24 8.56
CA GLU A 64 -1.84 -5.78 9.90
C GLU A 64 -1.26 -4.74 10.89
N MET A 65 -1.11 -3.49 10.44
CA MET A 65 -0.63 -2.38 11.25
C MET A 65 0.75 -2.58 11.90
N ALA A 66 1.63 -3.37 11.28
CA ALA A 66 2.99 -3.60 11.76
C ALA A 66 3.76 -2.29 12.03
N HIS A 67 4.63 -2.32 13.03
CA HIS A 67 5.49 -1.18 13.37
C HIS A 67 6.54 -0.98 12.28
N VAL A 68 6.92 0.28 12.05
CA VAL A 68 7.90 0.65 11.03
C VAL A 68 9.08 1.39 11.66
N ASP A 69 10.29 0.91 11.38
CA ASP A 69 11.55 1.52 11.79
C ASP A 69 12.37 1.99 10.58
N LEU A 70 13.26 2.95 10.80
CA LEU A 70 14.24 3.40 9.80
C LEU A 70 15.62 2.82 10.10
N GLU A 71 16.29 2.27 9.09
CA GLU A 71 17.67 1.81 9.26
C GLU A 71 18.63 3.00 9.48
N LYS A 72 19.51 2.88 10.48
CA LYS A 72 20.48 3.94 10.84
C LYS A 72 21.44 4.30 9.70
N THR A 73 21.84 3.31 8.90
CA THR A 73 22.73 3.52 7.76
C THR A 73 22.02 4.30 6.64
N ALA A 74 20.74 4.01 6.39
CA ALA A 74 19.90 4.70 5.42
C ALA A 74 19.60 6.15 5.86
N LEU A 75 19.37 6.39 7.15
CA LEU A 75 19.30 7.74 7.73
C LEU A 75 20.60 8.53 7.52
N SER A 76 21.75 7.92 7.83
CA SER A 76 23.07 8.53 7.61
C SER A 76 23.29 8.90 6.14
N ARG A 77 22.87 8.02 5.21
CA ARG A 77 22.94 8.28 3.76
C ARG A 77 22.03 9.44 3.34
N THR A 78 20.84 9.54 3.92
CA THR A 78 19.90 10.64 3.67
C THR A 78 20.49 11.99 4.13
N ILE A 79 21.09 12.03 5.32
CA ILE A 79 21.78 13.23 5.85
C ILE A 79 22.92 13.65 4.91
N SER A 80 23.77 12.71 4.51
CA SER A 80 24.93 13.00 3.65
C SER A 80 24.50 13.53 2.27
N ASN A 81 23.48 12.93 1.65
CA ASN A 81 22.97 13.40 0.35
C ASN A 81 22.27 14.76 0.44
N ARG A 82 21.60 15.05 1.56
CA ARG A 82 21.03 16.37 1.79
C ARG A 82 22.12 17.46 1.80
N LYS A 83 23.23 17.21 2.51
CA LYS A 83 24.38 18.14 2.54
C LYS A 83 24.98 18.35 1.15
N ILE A 84 25.07 17.30 0.33
CA ILE A 84 25.54 17.41 -1.06
C ILE A 84 24.62 18.31 -1.88
N LEU A 85 23.30 18.15 -1.77
CA LEU A 85 22.34 19.00 -2.46
C LEU A 85 22.50 20.48 -2.05
N GLU A 86 22.68 20.76 -0.77
CA GLU A 86 22.90 22.13 -0.26
C GLU A 86 24.19 22.74 -0.81
N GLN A 87 25.30 21.98 -0.83
CA GLN A 87 26.56 22.41 -1.44
C GLN A 87 26.44 22.69 -2.94
N ILE A 88 25.64 21.89 -3.66
CA ILE A 88 25.37 22.11 -5.08
C ILE A 88 24.57 23.40 -5.25
N LEU A 89 23.55 23.64 -4.42
CA LEU A 89 22.70 24.83 -4.51
C LEU A 89 23.46 26.12 -4.23
N ASP A 90 24.47 26.10 -3.35
CA ASP A 90 25.31 27.26 -3.09
C ASP A 90 26.14 27.69 -4.32
N LYS A 91 26.42 26.77 -5.25
CA LYS A 91 27.06 27.08 -6.54
C LYS A 91 26.10 27.70 -7.56
N SER A 92 24.84 27.88 -7.19
CA SER A 92 23.76 28.44 -8.02
C SER A 92 23.55 27.79 -9.42
N PRO A 93 23.72 26.47 -9.61
CA PRO A 93 23.43 25.82 -10.90
C PRO A 93 21.94 25.86 -11.19
N VAL A 94 21.54 25.72 -12.46
CA VAL A 94 20.12 25.57 -12.83
C VAL A 94 19.70 24.13 -12.62
N LEU A 95 18.73 23.88 -11.73
CA LEU A 95 18.26 22.56 -11.34
C LEU A 95 16.74 22.49 -11.36
N TYR A 96 16.21 21.60 -12.21
CA TYR A 96 14.78 21.43 -12.44
C TYR A 96 14.00 21.19 -11.13
N GLY A 97 12.96 22.00 -10.90
CA GLY A 97 12.05 21.87 -9.77
C GLY A 97 12.71 22.09 -8.40
N ILE A 98 13.97 22.52 -8.39
CA ILE A 98 14.68 22.96 -7.20
C ILE A 98 14.76 24.49 -7.20
N ASN A 99 15.34 25.09 -8.24
CA ASN A 99 15.39 26.55 -8.44
C ASN A 99 14.88 26.99 -9.82
N THR A 100 14.03 26.15 -10.42
CA THR A 100 13.21 26.49 -11.57
C THR A 100 11.73 26.22 -11.25
N GLY A 101 10.83 26.72 -12.09
CA GLY A 101 9.43 26.27 -12.09
C GLY A 101 9.27 24.81 -12.51
N PHE A 102 8.01 24.36 -12.58
CA PHE A 102 7.62 22.98 -12.89
C PHE A 102 6.85 22.92 -14.22
N GLY A 103 6.93 21.78 -14.91
CA GLY A 103 6.18 21.56 -16.16
C GLY A 103 6.48 22.65 -17.20
N ALA A 104 5.44 23.32 -17.71
CA ALA A 104 5.57 24.41 -18.69
C ALA A 104 6.41 25.60 -18.19
N LEU A 105 6.58 25.76 -16.87
CA LEU A 105 7.37 26.82 -16.26
C LEU A 105 8.81 26.38 -15.91
N SER A 106 9.27 25.23 -16.42
CA SER A 106 10.61 24.69 -16.17
C SER A 106 11.76 25.62 -16.56
N ASN A 107 11.52 26.56 -17.48
CA ASN A 107 12.50 27.55 -17.93
C ASN A 107 12.55 28.82 -17.05
N GLN A 108 11.65 28.96 -16.08
CA GLN A 108 11.61 30.12 -15.19
C GLN A 108 12.49 29.88 -13.97
N ARG A 109 13.45 30.77 -13.71
CA ARG A 109 14.36 30.68 -12.56
C ARG A 109 13.71 31.29 -11.32
N ILE A 110 13.91 30.65 -10.17
CA ILE A 110 13.34 31.08 -8.88
C ILE A 110 14.46 31.54 -7.94
N PRO A 111 14.33 32.71 -7.28
CA PRO A 111 15.28 33.18 -6.28
C PRO A 111 15.43 32.23 -5.08
N LYS A 112 16.57 32.29 -4.38
CA LYS A 112 16.92 31.36 -3.28
C LYS A 112 15.95 31.48 -2.09
N GLU A 113 15.52 32.71 -1.83
CA GLU A 113 14.57 33.10 -0.80
C GLU A 113 13.16 32.50 -1.01
N ASP A 114 12.76 32.27 -2.27
CA ASP A 114 11.44 31.77 -2.62
C ASP A 114 11.37 30.24 -2.71
N LEU A 115 12.50 29.53 -2.62
CA LEU A 115 12.55 28.09 -2.90
C LEU A 115 11.71 27.26 -1.92
N ALA A 116 11.64 27.66 -0.66
CA ALA A 116 10.78 26.99 0.33
C ALA A 116 9.29 27.18 -0.03
N GLN A 117 8.89 28.41 -0.32
CA GLN A 117 7.52 28.74 -0.71
C GLN A 117 7.12 28.07 -2.03
N LEU A 118 8.04 27.96 -2.99
CA LEU A 118 7.86 27.22 -4.23
C LEU A 118 7.43 25.76 -3.98
N GLN A 119 8.07 25.08 -3.02
CA GLN A 119 7.73 23.69 -2.69
C GLN A 119 6.35 23.56 -2.04
N VAL A 120 5.97 24.50 -1.17
CA VAL A 120 4.61 24.55 -0.59
C VAL A 120 3.57 24.79 -1.68
N ASN A 121 3.81 25.74 -2.57
CA ASN A 121 2.92 26.06 -3.69
C ASN A 121 2.79 24.90 -4.66
N LEU A 122 3.85 24.11 -4.87
CA LEU A 122 3.79 22.89 -5.65
C LEU A 122 2.76 21.91 -5.07
N LEU A 123 2.84 21.62 -3.77
CA LEU A 123 1.91 20.69 -3.14
C LEU A 123 0.47 21.18 -3.26
N ARG A 124 0.21 22.45 -2.92
CA ARG A 124 -1.12 23.07 -3.00
C ARG A 124 -1.70 23.05 -4.41
N SER A 125 -0.91 23.45 -5.41
CA SER A 125 -1.36 23.49 -6.82
C SER A 125 -1.62 22.12 -7.42
N HIS A 126 -0.96 21.08 -6.92
CA HIS A 126 -1.08 19.72 -7.45
C HIS A 126 -2.09 18.87 -6.68
N ALA A 127 -2.55 19.27 -5.49
CA ALA A 127 -3.58 18.56 -4.72
C ALA A 127 -4.98 18.70 -5.34
N THR A 128 -5.16 18.11 -6.52
CA THR A 128 -6.33 18.27 -7.39
C THR A 128 -7.20 17.01 -7.48
N SER A 129 -6.82 15.91 -6.83
CA SER A 129 -7.62 14.68 -6.82
C SER A 129 -9.00 14.93 -6.21
N VAL A 130 -10.01 14.22 -6.71
CA VAL A 130 -11.42 14.29 -6.31
C VAL A 130 -12.00 12.89 -6.11
N GLY A 131 -13.27 12.84 -5.68
CA GLY A 131 -14.00 11.58 -5.49
C GLY A 131 -13.91 11.07 -4.05
N ASN A 132 -14.17 9.77 -3.88
CA ASN A 132 -14.11 9.14 -2.57
C ASN A 132 -12.68 9.10 -2.05
N PRO A 133 -12.47 9.14 -0.72
CA PRO A 133 -11.16 8.89 -0.17
C PRO A 133 -10.68 7.46 -0.48
N LEU A 134 -9.39 7.32 -0.74
CA LEU A 134 -8.74 6.02 -0.87
C LEU A 134 -8.94 5.18 0.42
N PRO A 135 -9.07 3.85 0.28
CA PRO A 135 -9.09 2.95 1.42
C PRO A 135 -7.85 3.10 2.32
N LYS A 136 -8.04 2.88 3.61
CA LYS A 136 -7.00 3.07 4.65
C LYS A 136 -5.73 2.26 4.38
N ASP A 137 -5.86 1.02 3.95
CA ASP A 137 -4.73 0.15 3.62
C ASP A 137 -3.91 0.69 2.43
N VAL A 138 -4.58 1.21 1.40
CA VAL A 138 -3.93 1.91 0.28
C VAL A 138 -3.16 3.14 0.79
N VAL A 139 -3.76 3.98 1.63
CA VAL A 139 -3.09 5.16 2.21
C VAL A 139 -1.86 4.77 3.02
N ARG A 140 -1.96 3.74 3.86
CA ARG A 140 -0.83 3.22 4.65
C ARG A 140 0.29 2.68 3.74
N ALA A 141 -0.04 1.91 2.72
CA ALA A 141 0.92 1.43 1.73
C ALA A 141 1.60 2.59 0.99
N MET A 142 0.86 3.64 0.61
CA MET A 142 1.43 4.83 -0.02
C MET A 142 2.46 5.54 0.86
N ILE A 143 2.15 5.74 2.15
CA ILE A 143 3.08 6.37 3.11
C ILE A 143 4.34 5.52 3.25
N LEU A 144 4.21 4.20 3.42
CA LEU A 144 5.33 3.27 3.56
C LEU A 144 6.25 3.31 2.33
N LEU A 145 5.65 3.16 1.14
CA LEU A 145 6.39 3.16 -0.12
C LEU A 145 7.07 4.51 -0.38
N ARG A 146 6.46 5.63 0.03
CA ARG A 146 7.10 6.95 -0.07
C ARG A 146 8.27 7.06 0.89
N ALA A 147 8.09 6.68 2.15
CA ALA A 147 9.15 6.71 3.14
C ALA A 147 10.36 5.86 2.70
N ASN A 148 10.11 4.66 2.17
CA ASN A 148 11.15 3.78 1.66
C ASN A 148 11.88 4.38 0.44
N ALA A 149 11.13 4.93 -0.52
CA ALA A 149 11.74 5.59 -1.68
C ALA A 149 12.62 6.79 -1.29
N LEU A 150 12.21 7.55 -0.26
CA LEU A 150 12.94 8.70 0.23
C LEU A 150 14.20 8.32 1.02
N ILE A 151 14.13 7.33 1.91
CA ILE A 151 15.26 6.89 2.74
C ILE A 151 16.37 6.19 1.92
N LYS A 152 16.08 5.84 0.66
CA LYS A 152 17.10 5.43 -0.30
C LYS A 152 18.19 6.49 -0.48
N GLY A 153 17.87 7.77 -0.27
CA GLY A 153 18.85 8.86 -0.14
C GLY A 153 19.14 9.65 -1.41
N TYR A 154 18.46 9.37 -2.53
CA TYR A 154 18.66 10.11 -3.79
C TYR A 154 17.72 11.31 -3.97
N SER A 155 16.74 11.46 -3.09
CA SER A 155 15.71 12.49 -3.21
C SER A 155 16.13 13.85 -2.63
N GLY A 156 17.18 13.90 -1.80
CA GLY A 156 17.67 15.16 -1.21
C GLY A 156 16.71 15.79 -0.19
N VAL A 157 15.82 14.98 0.39
CA VAL A 157 14.98 15.37 1.53
C VAL A 157 15.78 15.40 2.82
N ARG A 158 15.27 16.11 3.82
CA ARG A 158 15.83 16.05 5.17
C ARG A 158 15.29 14.81 5.91
N PRO A 159 16.02 14.27 6.90
CA PRO A 159 15.60 13.08 7.63
C PRO A 159 14.26 13.24 8.34
N GLU A 160 13.97 14.42 8.89
CA GLU A 160 12.73 14.72 9.61
C GLU A 160 11.48 14.51 8.74
N THR A 161 11.59 14.75 7.42
CA THR A 161 10.50 14.50 6.45
C THR A 161 10.17 13.02 6.37
N VAL A 162 11.19 12.15 6.33
CA VAL A 162 11.00 10.69 6.28
C VAL A 162 10.56 10.14 7.63
N GLN A 163 11.13 10.66 8.72
CA GLN A 163 10.75 10.31 10.08
C GLN A 163 9.28 10.65 10.35
N LEU A 164 8.79 11.79 9.85
CA LEU A 164 7.39 12.16 10.01
C LEU A 164 6.45 11.19 9.26
N LEU A 165 6.78 10.78 8.04
CA LEU A 165 6.01 9.76 7.30
C LEU A 165 5.89 8.45 8.10
N VAL A 166 7.01 7.96 8.63
CA VAL A 166 7.03 6.76 9.49
C VAL A 166 6.25 6.97 10.78
N ALA A 167 6.35 8.15 11.38
CA ALA A 167 5.58 8.49 12.57
C ALA A 167 4.07 8.52 12.31
N LEU A 168 3.60 8.98 11.14
CA LEU A 168 2.18 8.87 10.78
C LEU A 168 1.70 7.42 10.77
N LEU A 169 2.47 6.50 10.19
CA LEU A 169 2.14 5.06 10.16
C LEU A 169 2.01 4.48 11.57
N ASN A 170 3.01 4.75 12.41
CA ASN A 170 3.12 4.24 13.78
C ASN A 170 2.13 4.92 14.75
N LYS A 171 1.60 6.10 14.40
CA LYS A 171 0.54 6.80 15.14
C LYS A 171 -0.85 6.59 14.54
N HIS A 172 -0.98 5.74 13.52
CA HIS A 172 -2.24 5.44 12.83
C HIS A 172 -2.95 6.71 12.30
N VAL A 173 -2.17 7.65 11.77
CA VAL A 173 -2.67 8.84 11.08
C VAL A 173 -2.71 8.57 9.59
N HIS A 174 -3.89 8.74 8.98
CA HIS A 174 -4.10 8.44 7.56
C HIS A 174 -4.56 9.69 6.83
N PRO A 175 -3.72 10.34 6.00
CA PRO A 175 -4.14 11.45 5.17
C PRO A 175 -5.38 11.11 4.33
N ARG A 176 -6.31 12.05 4.23
CA ARG A 176 -7.52 11.88 3.41
C ARG A 176 -7.18 12.19 1.95
N ILE A 177 -6.96 11.14 1.16
CA ILE A 177 -6.50 11.25 -0.22
C ILE A 177 -7.64 10.85 -1.16
N PRO A 178 -8.18 11.73 -2.01
CA PRO A 178 -9.20 11.36 -2.97
C PRO A 178 -8.65 10.41 -4.06
N GLU A 179 -9.48 9.47 -4.51
CA GLU A 179 -9.05 8.33 -5.35
C GLU A 179 -8.79 8.68 -6.82
N THR A 180 -9.45 9.71 -7.36
CA THR A 180 -9.42 10.04 -8.80
C THR A 180 -8.63 11.32 -9.06
N GLY A 181 -7.77 11.34 -10.08
CA GLY A 181 -7.09 12.57 -10.55
C GLY A 181 -5.64 12.37 -10.98
N SER A 182 -4.99 11.28 -10.54
CA SER A 182 -3.69 10.87 -11.08
C SER A 182 -3.85 10.26 -12.47
N VAL A 183 -2.96 10.60 -13.40
CA VAL A 183 -2.84 9.95 -14.72
C VAL A 183 -1.73 8.90 -14.76
N GLY A 184 -0.95 8.76 -13.68
CA GLY A 184 0.13 7.77 -13.56
C GLY A 184 1.32 7.92 -14.54
N ALA A 185 1.33 8.93 -15.42
CA ALA A 185 2.35 9.08 -16.46
C ALA A 185 3.70 9.63 -15.97
N SER A 186 3.67 10.58 -15.04
CA SER A 186 4.87 11.23 -14.46
C SER A 186 4.94 11.07 -12.93
N GLY A 187 4.26 10.03 -12.42
CA GLY A 187 4.03 9.82 -11.00
C GLY A 187 2.62 10.21 -10.56
N ASP A 188 2.29 9.81 -9.35
CA ASP A 188 1.04 10.02 -8.64
C ASP A 188 1.03 11.39 -7.95
N LEU A 189 1.30 12.44 -8.72
CA LEU A 189 1.54 13.80 -8.23
C LEU A 189 0.40 14.29 -7.34
N SER A 190 -0.83 14.16 -7.82
CA SER A 190 -2.01 14.70 -7.15
C SER A 190 -2.35 14.01 -5.82
N PRO A 191 -2.49 12.67 -5.76
CA PRO A 191 -2.75 11.98 -4.50
C PRO A 191 -1.56 12.08 -3.51
N LEU A 192 -0.32 12.09 -4.00
CA LEU A 192 0.84 12.31 -3.14
C LEU A 192 0.92 13.76 -2.62
N SER A 193 0.45 14.75 -3.38
CA SER A 193 0.30 16.11 -2.89
C SER A 193 -0.72 16.18 -1.75
N HIS A 194 -1.89 15.53 -1.88
CA HIS A 194 -2.86 15.42 -0.77
C HIS A 194 -2.25 14.79 0.49
N MET A 195 -1.46 13.72 0.33
CA MET A 195 -0.71 13.11 1.43
C MET A 195 0.29 14.09 2.05
N ALA A 196 1.05 14.80 1.21
CA ALA A 196 2.11 15.69 1.64
C ALA A 196 1.60 16.98 2.31
N LEU A 197 0.39 17.44 1.97
CA LEU A 197 -0.25 18.57 2.67
C LEU A 197 -0.37 18.31 4.17
N VAL A 198 -0.70 17.07 4.58
CA VAL A 198 -0.78 16.71 6.00
C VAL A 198 0.58 16.85 6.69
N LEU A 199 1.69 16.54 6.02
CA LEU A 199 3.03 16.67 6.59
C LEU A 199 3.39 18.13 6.91
N ILE A 200 2.85 19.09 6.17
CA ILE A 200 3.06 20.53 6.40
C ILE A 200 1.95 21.15 7.26
N GLY A 201 1.05 20.33 7.82
CA GLY A 201 -0.05 20.78 8.67
C GLY A 201 -1.30 21.27 7.91
N GLU A 202 -1.34 21.10 6.59
CA GLU A 202 -2.49 21.41 5.74
C GLU A 202 -3.32 20.14 5.45
N GLY A 203 -4.41 20.29 4.70
CA GLY A 203 -5.27 19.16 4.33
C GLY A 203 -6.02 18.53 5.50
N GLU A 204 -6.45 17.29 5.31
CA GLU A 204 -7.25 16.52 6.28
C GLU A 204 -6.64 15.13 6.48
N ALA A 205 -6.80 14.56 7.67
CA ALA A 205 -6.42 13.19 7.95
C ALA A 205 -7.45 12.51 8.86
N GLU A 206 -7.64 11.20 8.65
CA GLU A 206 -8.37 10.34 9.57
C GLU A 206 -7.46 9.96 10.74
N TYR A 207 -7.95 10.17 11.96
CA TYR A 207 -7.34 9.72 13.21
C TYR A 207 -8.42 9.27 14.19
N ASN A 208 -8.27 8.07 14.76
CA ASN A 208 -9.25 7.43 15.65
C ASN A 208 -10.70 7.45 15.10
N GLY A 209 -10.86 7.19 13.80
CA GLY A 209 -12.15 7.12 13.12
C GLY A 209 -12.81 8.47 12.80
N ALA A 210 -12.15 9.60 13.09
CA ALA A 210 -12.63 10.94 12.75
C ALA A 210 -11.73 11.61 11.72
N VAL A 211 -12.32 12.31 10.75
CA VAL A 211 -11.59 13.17 9.80
C VAL A 211 -11.45 14.55 10.41
N LEU A 212 -10.21 15.02 10.52
CA LEU A 212 -9.86 16.30 11.15
C LEU A 212 -8.82 17.05 10.29
N PRO A 213 -8.69 18.38 10.44
CA PRO A 213 -7.63 19.13 9.79
C PRO A 213 -6.24 18.58 10.16
N GLY A 214 -5.33 18.48 9.19
CA GLY A 214 -4.01 17.86 9.35
C GLY A 214 -3.22 18.42 10.53
N LYS A 215 -3.18 19.75 10.68
CA LYS A 215 -2.57 20.42 11.84
C LYS A 215 -3.07 19.90 13.19
N ILE A 216 -4.40 19.76 13.33
CA ILE A 216 -5.02 19.29 14.58
C ILE A 216 -4.64 17.84 14.87
N VAL A 217 -4.55 17.00 13.84
CA VAL A 217 -4.14 15.60 13.99
C VAL A 217 -2.67 15.49 14.41
N LEU A 218 -1.78 16.28 13.80
CA LEU A 218 -0.38 16.32 14.17
C LEU A 218 -0.20 16.75 15.63
N GLU A 219 -0.87 17.83 16.05
CA GLU A 219 -0.85 18.30 17.44
C GLU A 219 -1.35 17.23 18.43
N LYS A 220 -2.49 16.58 18.12
CA LYS A 220 -3.08 15.51 18.96
C LYS A 220 -2.18 14.29 19.10
N THR A 221 -1.33 14.02 18.11
CA THR A 221 -0.42 12.86 18.11
C THR A 221 0.99 13.20 18.59
N GLY A 222 1.23 14.44 19.03
CA GLY A 222 2.53 14.93 19.46
C GLY A 222 3.53 15.10 18.31
N LEU A 223 3.06 15.09 17.06
CA LEU A 223 3.85 15.30 15.86
C LEU A 223 3.88 16.79 15.51
N ARG A 224 4.89 17.19 14.74
CA ARG A 224 5.05 18.58 14.29
C ARG A 224 5.07 18.62 12.77
N PRO A 225 4.43 19.63 12.15
CA PRO A 225 4.58 19.86 10.72
C PRO A 225 6.04 20.05 10.31
N VAL A 226 6.40 19.59 9.11
CA VAL A 226 7.70 19.91 8.50
C VAL A 226 7.61 21.21 7.70
N GLU A 227 8.63 22.06 7.80
CA GLU A 227 8.78 23.26 6.97
C GLU A 227 9.59 22.92 5.73
N LEU A 228 9.01 22.90 4.53
CA LEU A 228 9.71 22.39 3.34
C LEU A 228 10.93 23.23 2.95
N ALA A 229 12.08 22.57 2.78
CA ALA A 229 13.24 23.15 2.13
C ALA A 229 13.22 22.92 0.61
N ALA A 230 14.17 23.52 -0.12
CA ALA A 230 14.32 23.31 -1.56
C ALA A 230 14.30 21.81 -1.93
N LYS A 231 13.57 21.48 -3.02
CA LYS A 231 13.29 20.14 -3.55
C LYS A 231 12.31 19.28 -2.73
N GLU A 232 12.00 19.59 -1.46
CA GLU A 232 11.26 18.64 -0.62
C GLU A 232 9.80 18.43 -1.04
N GLY A 233 9.09 19.47 -1.50
CA GLY A 233 7.74 19.33 -2.03
C GLY A 233 7.70 18.42 -3.26
N LEU A 234 8.63 18.64 -4.19
CA LEU A 234 8.79 17.79 -5.37
C LEU A 234 9.17 16.35 -4.97
N ALA A 235 10.05 16.22 -4.00
CA ALA A 235 10.43 14.94 -3.44
C ALA A 235 9.34 14.32 -2.56
N LEU A 236 8.22 14.97 -2.29
CA LEU A 236 7.07 14.33 -1.63
C LEU A 236 6.04 13.86 -2.64
N ASN A 237 5.81 14.63 -3.71
CA ASN A 237 4.76 14.33 -4.67
C ASN A 237 5.20 13.55 -5.91
N ASN A 238 6.49 13.53 -6.25
CA ASN A 238 6.97 12.88 -7.47
C ASN A 238 7.37 11.42 -7.25
N GLY A 239 6.46 10.48 -7.54
CA GLY A 239 6.71 9.03 -7.57
C GLY A 239 5.44 8.22 -7.80
N THR A 240 5.52 6.90 -7.83
CA THR A 240 4.43 5.99 -8.26
C THR A 240 3.71 5.30 -7.10
N GLN A 241 3.63 5.94 -5.94
CA GLN A 241 3.19 5.27 -4.72
C GLN A 241 1.70 4.88 -4.69
N GLN A 242 0.80 5.62 -5.34
CA GLN A 242 -0.62 5.25 -5.38
C GLN A 242 -0.79 3.98 -6.20
N MET A 243 -0.28 3.96 -7.44
CA MET A 243 -0.42 2.79 -8.31
C MET A 243 0.35 1.58 -7.77
N THR A 244 1.53 1.77 -7.17
CA THR A 244 2.30 0.67 -6.57
C THR A 244 1.58 0.12 -5.34
N ALA A 245 1.02 0.97 -4.47
CA ALA A 245 0.23 0.53 -3.33
C ALA A 245 -0.97 -0.33 -3.77
N ILE A 246 -1.76 0.17 -4.73
CA ILE A 246 -2.91 -0.56 -5.28
C ILE A 246 -2.45 -1.87 -5.91
N GLY A 247 -1.36 -1.86 -6.69
CA GLY A 247 -0.81 -3.06 -7.33
C GLY A 247 -0.37 -4.14 -6.34
N CYS A 248 0.30 -3.76 -5.25
CA CYS A 248 0.71 -4.70 -4.20
C CYS A 248 -0.50 -5.35 -3.53
N LEU A 249 -1.50 -4.56 -3.14
CA LEU A 249 -2.70 -5.05 -2.46
C LEU A 249 -3.56 -5.91 -3.40
N ALA A 250 -3.78 -5.45 -4.64
CA ALA A 250 -4.57 -6.17 -5.63
C ALA A 250 -3.92 -7.50 -6.03
N LEU A 251 -2.59 -7.57 -6.12
CA LEU A 251 -1.89 -8.83 -6.41
C LEU A 251 -2.12 -9.86 -5.31
N HIS A 252 -2.07 -9.44 -4.04
CA HIS A 252 -2.35 -10.33 -2.91
C HIS A 252 -3.81 -10.78 -2.86
N ASP A 253 -4.74 -9.86 -3.13
CA ASP A 253 -6.18 -10.18 -3.18
C ASP A 253 -6.51 -11.13 -4.33
N ALA A 254 -5.86 -10.96 -5.48
CA ALA A 254 -6.01 -11.84 -6.64
C ALA A 254 -5.50 -13.27 -6.34
N ASP A 255 -4.38 -13.39 -5.60
CA ASP A 255 -3.84 -14.68 -5.14
C ASP A 255 -4.86 -15.41 -4.25
N SER A 256 -5.44 -14.69 -3.28
CA SER A 256 -6.48 -15.21 -2.38
C SER A 256 -7.76 -15.60 -3.12
N LEU A 257 -8.15 -14.80 -4.13
CA LEU A 257 -9.31 -15.07 -4.97
C LEU A 257 -9.08 -16.31 -5.84
N LEU A 258 -7.88 -16.49 -6.40
CA LEU A 258 -7.53 -17.66 -7.20
C LEU A 258 -7.61 -18.94 -6.37
N MET A 259 -7.13 -18.92 -5.12
CA MET A 259 -7.27 -20.05 -4.19
C MET A 259 -8.74 -20.41 -3.93
N SER A 260 -9.59 -19.40 -3.77
CA SER A 260 -11.03 -19.58 -3.56
C SER A 260 -11.71 -20.13 -4.83
N ALA A 261 -11.28 -19.66 -6.00
CA ALA A 261 -11.76 -20.15 -7.29
C ALA A 261 -11.37 -21.62 -7.53
N ASP A 262 -10.15 -22.03 -7.17
CA ASP A 262 -9.71 -23.43 -7.26
C ASP A 262 -10.54 -24.36 -6.36
N ALA A 263 -10.86 -23.91 -5.14
CA ALA A 263 -11.73 -24.64 -4.24
C ALA A 263 -13.18 -24.75 -4.76
N ALA A 264 -13.72 -23.65 -5.30
CA ALA A 264 -15.04 -23.64 -5.91
C ALA A 264 -15.11 -24.53 -7.17
N LEU A 265 -14.04 -24.56 -7.97
CA LEU A 265 -13.91 -25.44 -9.13
C LEU A 265 -13.92 -26.91 -8.69
N ALA A 266 -13.13 -27.27 -7.67
CA ALA A 266 -13.12 -28.63 -7.13
C ALA A 266 -14.53 -29.05 -6.66
N LEU A 267 -15.19 -28.25 -5.83
CA LEU A 267 -16.55 -28.54 -5.35
C LEU A 267 -17.57 -28.66 -6.49
N SER A 268 -17.43 -27.83 -7.52
CA SER A 268 -18.30 -27.90 -8.71
C SER A 268 -18.07 -29.18 -9.50
N LEU A 269 -16.83 -29.66 -9.60
CA LEU A 269 -16.52 -30.94 -10.24
C LEU A 269 -17.14 -32.11 -9.47
N GLU A 270 -17.09 -32.10 -8.14
CA GLU A 270 -17.76 -33.13 -7.32
C GLU A 270 -19.29 -33.08 -7.53
N GLY A 271 -19.88 -31.89 -7.45
CA GLY A 271 -21.34 -31.72 -7.57
C GLY A 271 -21.91 -32.03 -8.96
N LEU A 272 -21.09 -31.98 -10.01
CA LEU A 272 -21.49 -32.21 -11.40
C LEU A 272 -21.03 -33.57 -11.95
N ASP A 273 -20.41 -34.43 -11.14
CA ASP A 273 -19.79 -35.68 -11.59
C ASP A 273 -18.76 -35.43 -12.72
N GLY A 274 -17.90 -34.44 -12.50
CA GLY A 274 -16.94 -33.94 -13.46
C GLY A 274 -15.76 -34.89 -13.70
N TRP A 275 -15.26 -34.92 -14.94
CA TRP A 275 -14.15 -35.80 -15.33
C TRP A 275 -12.79 -35.28 -14.85
N ILE A 276 -12.25 -35.90 -13.79
CA ILE A 276 -10.97 -35.49 -13.17
C ILE A 276 -9.76 -35.79 -14.06
N ASP A 277 -9.85 -36.78 -14.97
CA ASP A 277 -8.76 -37.16 -15.88
C ASP A 277 -8.27 -36.00 -16.76
N ALA A 278 -9.11 -34.99 -17.00
CA ALA A 278 -8.73 -33.77 -17.71
C ALA A 278 -7.60 -32.99 -17.01
N PHE A 279 -7.43 -33.20 -15.70
CA PHE A 279 -6.40 -32.55 -14.87
C PHE A 279 -5.14 -33.41 -14.67
N ASP A 280 -5.02 -34.54 -15.38
CA ASP A 280 -3.86 -35.43 -15.30
C ASP A 280 -2.56 -34.67 -15.61
N GLU A 281 -1.55 -34.90 -14.77
CA GLU A 281 -0.25 -34.23 -14.87
C GLU A 281 0.42 -34.40 -16.23
N ARG A 282 0.27 -35.58 -16.84
CA ARG A 282 0.87 -35.91 -18.13
C ARG A 282 0.32 -35.00 -19.22
N ILE A 283 -0.99 -34.71 -19.19
CA ILE A 283 -1.65 -33.81 -20.14
C ILE A 283 -1.07 -32.39 -19.99
N HIS A 284 -1.00 -31.88 -18.77
CA HIS A 284 -0.55 -30.50 -18.53
C HIS A 284 0.95 -30.30 -18.75
N LYS A 285 1.79 -31.32 -18.54
CA LYS A 285 3.23 -31.28 -18.85
C LYS A 285 3.55 -31.17 -20.34
N LEU A 286 2.60 -31.49 -21.23
CA LEU A 286 2.79 -31.31 -22.67
C LEU A 286 2.79 -29.84 -23.11
N ARG A 287 2.39 -28.91 -22.23
CA ARG A 287 2.36 -27.47 -22.52
C ARG A 287 3.28 -26.71 -21.57
N PRO A 288 4.05 -25.72 -22.04
CA PRO A 288 5.03 -24.99 -21.23
C PRO A 288 4.39 -23.86 -20.40
N HIS A 289 3.21 -24.10 -19.82
CA HIS A 289 2.47 -23.08 -19.05
C HIS A 289 2.48 -23.40 -17.55
N PRO A 290 3.33 -22.74 -16.74
CA PRO A 290 3.50 -23.09 -15.33
C PRO A 290 2.22 -22.89 -14.51
N GLY A 291 1.47 -21.80 -14.75
CA GLY A 291 0.19 -21.56 -14.08
C GLY A 291 -0.81 -22.68 -14.34
N GLN A 292 -0.94 -23.12 -15.60
CA GLN A 292 -1.84 -24.22 -15.98
C GLN A 292 -1.48 -25.53 -15.24
N ILE A 293 -0.18 -25.87 -15.20
CA ILE A 293 0.30 -27.05 -14.47
C ILE A 293 -0.01 -26.93 -12.98
N SER A 294 0.21 -25.76 -12.38
CA SER A 294 -0.06 -25.51 -10.96
C SER A 294 -1.54 -25.69 -10.61
N ILE A 295 -2.44 -25.10 -11.40
CA ILE A 295 -3.89 -25.21 -11.15
C ILE A 295 -4.34 -26.66 -11.24
N ALA A 296 -3.88 -27.40 -12.26
CA ALA A 296 -4.22 -28.82 -12.40
C ALA A 296 -3.70 -29.68 -11.24
N GLN A 297 -2.52 -29.37 -10.71
CA GLN A 297 -2.01 -29.99 -9.50
C GLN A 297 -2.87 -29.65 -8.27
N THR A 298 -3.30 -28.39 -8.11
CA THR A 298 -4.17 -27.96 -7.01
C THR A 298 -5.53 -28.67 -7.05
N VAL A 299 -6.21 -28.68 -8.20
CA VAL A 299 -7.52 -29.34 -8.35
C VAL A 299 -7.42 -30.84 -8.04
N ARG A 300 -6.42 -31.55 -8.58
CA ARG A 300 -6.20 -32.98 -8.25
C ARG A 300 -5.95 -33.21 -6.75
N LYS A 301 -5.26 -32.29 -6.07
CA LYS A 301 -5.03 -32.39 -4.62
C LYS A 301 -6.32 -32.19 -3.84
N LEU A 302 -7.12 -31.19 -4.22
CA LEU A 302 -8.40 -30.88 -3.56
C LEU A 302 -9.41 -32.02 -3.70
N LEU A 303 -9.50 -32.65 -4.88
CA LEU A 303 -10.40 -33.76 -5.16
C LEU A 303 -9.89 -35.13 -4.69
N LYS A 304 -8.73 -35.17 -4.04
CA LYS A 304 -8.12 -36.45 -3.61
C LYS A 304 -9.02 -37.12 -2.58
N GLY A 305 -9.60 -38.26 -2.96
CA GLY A 305 -10.49 -39.05 -2.09
C GLY A 305 -11.97 -38.69 -2.20
N SER A 306 -12.33 -37.77 -3.10
CA SER A 306 -13.72 -37.59 -3.56
C SER A 306 -14.27 -38.91 -4.10
N ARG A 307 -15.56 -39.16 -3.88
CA ARG A 307 -16.28 -40.37 -4.32
C ARG A 307 -17.34 -40.05 -5.35
#